data_AF-A0A925HYD1-F1
#
_entry.id   AF-A0A925HYD1-F1
#
_cell.length_a   1.000
_cell.length_b   1.000
_cell.length_c   1.000
_cell.angle_alpha   90.00
_cell.angle_beta   90.00
_cell.angle_gamma   90.00
#
_symmetry.space_group_name_H-M   'P 1'
#
loop_
_entity.id
_entity.type
_entity.pdbx_description
1 polymer ?
#
loop_
_entity_poly.entity_id
_entity_poly.type
_entity_poly.pdbx_seq_one_letter_code
_entity_poly.pdbx_strand_id
1 'polypeptide(L)'
;VFVNRPSDINDAGQIAGTFSWSGGSTVPFVWDDGNWTWFPGFGFFQVLSINESGTAVGNQHHRDFFDPPNSSWVLTVSGTTNISNLDPSDSPFAELFPVSDINDRGDMVGAGFLIYPYKGAYVLKKVL
;
A
#
# COMPACT_ATOMS: atom_id res chain seq x y z
N VAL A 1 17.77 0.59 -17.31
CA VAL A 1 17.27 1.96 -17.03
C VAL A 1 16.42 1.88 -15.78
N PHE A 2 16.71 2.72 -14.79
CA PHE A 2 15.79 2.94 -13.66
C PHE A 2 14.77 3.97 -14.08
N VAL A 3 13.50 3.71 -13.78
CA VAL A 3 12.42 4.68 -14.00
C VAL A 3 11.75 4.93 -12.66
N ASN A 4 11.67 6.19 -12.26
CA ASN A 4 10.84 6.62 -11.14
C ASN A 4 9.42 6.88 -11.64
N ARG A 5 8.43 6.37 -10.90
CA ARG A 5 7.02 6.58 -11.16
C ARG A 5 6.40 7.19 -9.91
N PRO A 6 6.38 8.53 -9.78
CA PRO A 6 5.64 9.17 -8.70
C PRO A 6 4.15 8.89 -8.86
N SER A 7 3.46 8.67 -7.75
CA SER A 7 2.03 8.38 -7.69
C SER A 7 1.25 9.50 -7.01
N ASP A 8 1.83 10.10 -5.96
CA ASP A 8 1.12 11.08 -5.14
C ASP A 8 2.10 12.02 -4.39
N ILE A 9 1.58 13.14 -3.87
CA ILE A 9 2.33 14.18 -3.14
C ILE A 9 1.46 14.79 -2.03
N ASN A 10 2.03 15.04 -0.85
CA ASN A 10 1.35 15.73 0.25
C ASN A 10 1.71 17.23 0.33
N ASP A 11 1.05 18.01 1.19
CA ASP A 11 1.25 19.46 1.31
C ASP A 11 2.65 19.84 1.83
N ALA A 12 3.34 18.92 2.52
CA ALA A 12 4.75 19.06 2.89
C ALA A 12 5.71 18.92 1.69
N GLY A 13 5.21 18.53 0.51
CA GLY A 13 6.00 18.34 -0.70
C GLY A 13 6.68 16.96 -0.78
N GLN A 14 6.31 16.02 0.09
CA GLN A 14 6.84 14.67 0.06
C GLN A 14 6.17 13.87 -1.06
N ILE A 15 6.97 13.20 -1.88
CA ILE A 15 6.49 12.50 -3.08
C ILE A 15 6.57 11.01 -2.85
N ALA A 16 5.43 10.33 -2.97
CA ALA A 16 5.36 8.89 -2.88
C ALA A 16 5.32 8.25 -4.27
N GLY A 17 5.95 7.10 -4.44
CA GLY A 17 5.98 6.46 -5.75
C GLY A 17 6.71 5.13 -5.77
N THR A 18 7.08 4.70 -6.97
CA THR A 18 7.72 3.41 -7.17
C THR A 18 8.85 3.49 -8.19
N PHE A 19 10.00 2.92 -7.85
CA PHE A 19 11.10 2.64 -8.77
C PHE A 19 10.83 1.37 -9.57
N SER A 20 11.17 1.36 -10.85
CA SER A 20 11.13 0.15 -11.68
C SER A 20 12.53 -0.25 -12.13
N TRP A 21 12.90 -1.52 -11.91
CA TRP A 21 14.15 -2.11 -12.40
C TRP A 21 13.98 -2.78 -13.77
N SER A 22 15.08 -2.84 -14.53
CA SER A 22 15.15 -3.70 -15.72
C SER A 22 15.02 -5.16 -15.27
N GLY A 23 13.88 -5.78 -15.54
CA GLY A 23 13.49 -7.09 -14.99
C GLY A 23 12.06 -7.14 -14.46
N GLY A 24 11.42 -5.98 -14.31
CA GLY A 24 10.00 -5.84 -13.97
C GLY A 24 9.74 -5.64 -12.47
N SER A 25 10.68 -6.00 -11.60
CA SER A 25 10.56 -5.72 -10.17
C SER A 25 10.46 -4.23 -9.90
N THR A 26 9.66 -3.88 -8.90
CA THR A 26 9.46 -2.50 -8.50
C THR A 26 9.76 -2.31 -7.02
N VAL A 27 10.10 -1.09 -6.60
CA VAL A 27 10.45 -0.77 -5.21
C VAL A 27 9.75 0.53 -4.80
N PRO A 28 8.98 0.54 -3.73
CA PRO A 28 8.21 1.71 -3.29
C PRO A 28 9.14 2.72 -2.60
N PHE A 29 8.86 4.02 -2.77
CA PHE A 29 9.64 5.10 -2.18
C PHE A 29 8.77 6.25 -1.67
N VAL A 30 9.34 7.05 -0.77
CA VAL A 30 8.98 8.43 -0.44
C VAL A 30 10.23 9.29 -0.62
N TRP A 31 10.09 10.39 -1.32
CA TRP A 31 11.11 11.43 -1.48
C TRP A 31 10.73 12.64 -0.64
N ASP A 32 11.70 13.18 0.10
CA ASP A 32 11.54 14.34 0.98
C ASP A 32 12.81 15.20 0.94
N ASP A 33 12.72 16.35 0.28
CA ASP A 33 13.78 17.36 0.16
C ASP A 33 15.19 16.78 -0.10
N GLY A 34 15.30 15.96 -1.16
CA GLY A 34 16.56 15.34 -1.56
C GLY A 34 16.87 14.00 -0.88
N ASN A 35 16.10 13.60 0.13
CA ASN A 35 16.25 12.34 0.83
C ASN A 35 15.24 11.31 0.30
N TRP A 36 15.70 10.09 0.08
CA TRP A 36 14.86 8.99 -0.35
C TRP A 36 14.71 7.98 0.77
N THR A 37 13.48 7.63 1.10
CA THR A 37 13.13 6.49 1.94
C THR A 37 12.48 5.44 1.04
N TRP A 38 12.97 4.20 1.07
CA TRP A 38 12.38 3.11 0.31
C TRP A 38 12.40 1.82 1.09
N PHE A 39 11.49 0.91 0.75
CA PHE A 39 11.44 -0.39 1.40
C PHE A 39 12.24 -1.43 0.61
N PRO A 40 13.27 -2.06 1.20
CA PRO A 40 13.95 -3.17 0.56
C PRO A 40 13.04 -4.40 0.54
N GLY A 41 12.66 -4.87 -0.65
CA GLY A 41 11.85 -6.06 -0.82
C GLY A 41 11.88 -6.56 -2.27
N PHE A 42 11.65 -7.85 -2.46
CA PHE A 42 11.47 -8.44 -3.78
C PHE A 42 9.97 -8.59 -4.07
N GLY A 43 9.48 -7.94 -5.12
CA GLY A 43 8.08 -8.00 -5.50
C GLY A 43 7.70 -6.95 -6.55
N PHE A 44 6.40 -6.86 -6.80
CA PHE A 44 5.79 -5.83 -7.64
C PHE A 44 4.98 -4.90 -6.76
N PHE A 45 5.62 -3.85 -6.28
CA PHE A 45 4.99 -2.80 -5.51
C PHE A 45 4.34 -1.75 -6.42
N GLN A 46 3.25 -1.18 -5.94
CA GLN A 46 2.58 -0.02 -6.49
C GLN A 46 2.23 0.89 -5.32
N VAL A 47 2.76 2.12 -5.28
CA VAL A 47 2.30 3.14 -4.34
C VAL A 47 1.09 3.86 -4.92
N LEU A 48 0.10 4.17 -4.08
CA LEU A 48 -1.17 4.77 -4.52
C LEU A 48 -1.47 6.13 -3.90
N SER A 49 -1.17 6.32 -2.62
CA SER A 49 -1.53 7.55 -1.89
C SER A 49 -0.55 7.84 -0.76
N ILE A 50 -0.41 9.10 -0.36
CA ILE A 50 0.35 9.56 0.80
C ILE A 50 -0.45 10.60 1.59
N ASN A 51 -0.40 10.51 2.92
CA ASN A 51 -1.04 11.50 3.78
C ASN A 51 -0.05 12.55 4.33
N GLU A 52 -0.57 13.56 5.03
CA GLU A 52 0.23 14.67 5.59
C GLU A 52 1.26 14.25 6.65
N SER A 53 1.18 13.02 7.17
CA SER A 53 2.20 12.48 8.10
C SER A 53 3.38 11.82 7.39
N GLY A 54 3.38 11.79 6.05
CA GLY A 54 4.37 11.08 5.25
C GLY A 54 4.12 9.57 5.17
N THR A 55 2.93 9.12 5.57
CA THR A 55 2.56 7.70 5.46
C THR A 55 2.01 7.43 4.07
N ALA A 56 2.82 6.81 3.23
CA ALA A 56 2.38 6.33 1.93
C ALA A 56 1.79 4.93 2.02
N VAL A 57 0.74 4.64 1.25
CA VAL A 57 0.07 3.34 1.11
C VAL A 57 0.15 2.83 -0.33
N GLY A 58 0.09 1.52 -0.51
CA GLY A 58 0.25 0.89 -1.82
C GLY A 58 -0.16 -0.57 -1.82
N ASN A 59 0.23 -1.32 -2.85
CA ASN A 59 0.00 -2.75 -2.97
C ASN A 59 1.31 -3.45 -3.34
N GLN A 60 1.47 -4.71 -2.94
CA GLN A 60 2.51 -5.59 -3.45
C GLN A 60 1.87 -6.81 -4.08
N HIS A 61 2.30 -7.15 -5.29
CA HIS A 61 1.99 -8.42 -5.94
C HIS A 61 3.22 -9.33 -5.93
N HIS A 62 3.02 -10.59 -5.56
CA HIS A 62 4.00 -11.65 -5.77
C HIS A 62 3.83 -12.23 -7.17
N ARG A 63 4.96 -12.48 -7.86
CA ARG A 63 4.94 -12.98 -9.25
C ARG A 63 4.72 -14.49 -9.33
N ASP A 64 4.63 -15.16 -8.19
CA ASP A 64 4.53 -16.60 -8.12
C ASP A 64 3.07 -17.02 -8.29
N PHE A 65 2.80 -17.73 -9.38
CA PHE A 65 1.49 -18.31 -9.74
C PHE A 65 0.94 -19.33 -8.71
N PHE A 66 1.61 -19.49 -7.57
CA PHE A 66 1.26 -20.42 -6.48
C PHE A 66 1.07 -19.72 -5.11
N ASP A 67 1.30 -18.41 -5.03
CA ASP A 67 0.78 -17.66 -3.90
C ASP A 67 -0.75 -17.58 -4.08
N PRO A 68 -1.58 -17.88 -3.07
CA PRO A 68 -3.02 -17.65 -3.19
C PRO A 68 -3.28 -16.19 -3.62
N PRO A 69 -4.48 -15.83 -4.12
CA PRO A 69 -4.83 -14.46 -4.57
C PRO A 69 -4.68 -13.33 -3.51
N ASN A 70 -4.01 -13.62 -2.40
CA ASN A 70 -4.00 -12.94 -1.11
C ASN A 70 -2.79 -12.02 -0.93
N SER A 71 -1.93 -11.89 -1.93
CA SER A 71 -0.81 -10.94 -1.87
C SER A 71 -1.24 -9.58 -2.42
N SER A 72 -1.98 -8.84 -1.59
CA SER A 72 -2.27 -7.40 -1.76
C SER A 72 -1.68 -6.68 -0.53
N TRP A 73 -0.35 -6.54 -0.48
CA TRP A 73 0.27 -6.00 0.73
C TRP A 73 0.23 -4.49 0.70
N VAL A 74 -0.33 -3.88 1.74
CA VAL A 74 -0.27 -2.43 1.88
C VAL A 74 0.96 -2.05 2.67
N LEU A 75 1.82 -1.31 2.00
CA LEU A 75 3.07 -0.81 2.56
C LEU A 75 2.81 0.53 3.23
N THR A 76 3.27 0.72 4.46
CA THR A 76 3.60 2.04 4.98
C THR A 76 5.08 2.32 4.73
N VAL A 77 5.42 3.34 3.92
CA VAL A 77 6.82 3.66 3.60
C VAL A 77 7.61 4.10 4.85
N SER A 78 6.92 4.36 5.97
CA SER A 78 7.47 4.66 7.30
C SER A 78 7.16 3.59 8.36
N GLY A 79 6.98 2.31 8.00
CA GLY A 79 6.78 1.26 9.02
C GLY A 79 6.40 -0.16 8.61
N THR A 80 6.43 -0.52 7.32
CA THR A 80 6.38 -1.92 6.80
C THR A 80 5.34 -2.81 7.48
N THR A 81 4.17 -2.25 7.82
CA THR A 81 3.14 -2.98 8.55
C THR A 81 2.08 -3.45 7.56
N ASN A 82 1.85 -4.77 7.51
CA ASN A 82 0.76 -5.34 6.71
C ASN A 82 -0.59 -4.90 7.32
N ILE A 83 -1.43 -4.24 6.52
CA ILE A 83 -2.75 -3.78 6.98
C ILE A 83 -3.71 -4.91 7.32
N SER A 84 -3.47 -6.16 6.87
CA SER A 84 -4.25 -7.30 7.32
C SER A 84 -4.11 -7.50 8.84
N ASN A 85 -3.04 -6.97 9.46
CA ASN A 85 -2.87 -6.96 10.91
C ASN A 85 -3.69 -5.84 11.58
N LEU A 86 -4.20 -4.89 10.82
CA LEU A 86 -5.12 -3.86 11.28
C LEU A 86 -6.58 -4.26 11.04
N ASP A 87 -6.84 -5.38 10.36
CA ASP A 87 -8.19 -5.90 10.16
C ASP A 87 -8.75 -6.36 11.51
N PRO A 88 -9.86 -5.76 11.99
CA PRO A 88 -10.46 -6.17 13.25
C PRO A 88 -10.86 -7.65 13.22
N SER A 89 -10.74 -8.35 14.36
CA SER A 89 -11.11 -9.78 14.42
C SER A 89 -12.59 -10.05 14.18
N ASP A 90 -13.44 -9.03 14.26
CA ASP A 90 -14.87 -9.04 13.93
C ASP A 90 -15.17 -8.50 12.52
N SER A 91 -14.14 -8.30 11.69
CA SER A 91 -14.29 -7.87 10.31
C SER A 91 -15.20 -8.82 9.53
N PRO A 92 -16.21 -8.29 8.81
CA PRO A 92 -17.08 -9.11 7.99
C PRO A 92 -16.40 -9.59 6.70
N PHE A 93 -15.17 -9.12 6.43
CA PHE A 93 -14.41 -9.45 5.25
C PHE A 93 -13.62 -10.72 5.47
N ALA A 94 -13.81 -11.69 4.57
CA ALA A 94 -12.95 -12.86 4.47
C ALA A 94 -11.53 -12.46 4.05
N GLU A 95 -11.43 -11.41 3.22
CA GLU A 95 -10.18 -10.87 2.69
C GLU A 95 -10.33 -9.37 2.42
N LEU A 96 -9.32 -8.58 2.79
CA LEU A 96 -9.19 -7.19 2.37
C LEU A 96 -8.47 -7.13 1.02
N PHE A 97 -9.05 -6.43 0.06
CA PHE A 97 -8.41 -6.03 -1.19
C PHE A 97 -7.57 -4.76 -1.01
N PRO A 98 -6.76 -4.42 -2.03
CA PRO A 98 -5.94 -3.22 -2.09
C PRO A 98 -6.55 -1.98 -1.44
N VAL A 99 -5.75 -1.30 -0.62
CA VAL A 99 -6.04 0.08 -0.21
C VAL A 99 -6.01 0.92 -1.47
N SER A 100 -7.03 1.75 -1.63
CA SER A 100 -7.10 2.74 -2.71
C SER A 100 -6.61 4.10 -2.26
N ASP A 101 -6.77 4.43 -0.98
CA ASP A 101 -6.46 5.76 -0.46
C ASP A 101 -6.29 5.78 1.07
N ILE A 102 -5.62 6.80 1.58
CA ILE A 102 -5.38 7.07 3.00
C ILE A 102 -5.67 8.55 3.31
N ASN A 103 -6.31 8.84 4.44
CA ASN A 103 -6.48 10.22 4.89
C ASN A 103 -5.42 10.62 5.95
N ASP A 104 -5.43 11.88 6.36
CA ASP A 104 -4.45 12.43 7.33
C ASP A 104 -4.52 11.85 8.73
N ARG A 105 -5.65 11.24 9.08
CA ARG A 105 -5.77 10.49 10.34
C ARG A 105 -5.18 9.09 10.24
N GLY A 106 -4.83 8.65 9.04
CA GLY A 106 -4.39 7.29 8.76
C GLY A 106 -5.54 6.30 8.58
N ASP A 107 -6.77 6.78 8.41
CA ASP A 107 -7.86 5.90 7.98
C ASP A 107 -7.61 5.52 6.51
N MET A 108 -7.74 4.24 6.21
CA MET A 108 -7.53 3.70 4.88
C MET A 108 -8.84 3.17 4.30
N VAL A 109 -9.04 3.36 3.01
CA VAL A 109 -10.20 2.83 2.29
C VAL A 109 -9.76 1.83 1.24
N GLY A 110 -10.57 0.80 1.03
CA GLY A 110 -10.33 -0.25 0.05
C GLY A 110 -11.58 -1.10 -0.19
N ALA A 111 -11.44 -2.21 -0.91
CA ALA A 111 -12.53 -3.16 -1.12
C ALA A 111 -12.30 -4.46 -0.34
N GLY A 112 -13.29 -5.28 -0.06
CA GLY A 112 -13.09 -6.57 0.59
C GLY A 112 -14.03 -7.63 0.03
N PHE A 113 -13.62 -8.89 0.14
CA PHE A 113 -14.52 -10.02 -0.06
C PHE A 113 -15.31 -10.26 1.22
N LEU A 114 -16.63 -10.18 1.16
CA LEU A 114 -17.47 -10.71 2.23
C LEU A 114 -17.51 -12.24 2.11
N ILE A 115 -17.74 -12.95 3.21
CA ILE A 115 -17.97 -14.41 3.19
C ILE A 115 -19.29 -14.68 2.42
N TYR A 116 -19.19 -14.88 1.09
CA TYR A 116 -20.19 -15.26 0.07
C TYR A 116 -21.61 -14.59 0.06
N PRO A 117 -22.12 -14.05 -1.07
CA PRO A 117 -21.50 -13.71 -2.36
C PRO A 117 -21.55 -12.20 -2.65
N TYR A 118 -20.98 -11.35 -1.78
CA TYR A 118 -20.96 -9.89 -2.02
C TYR A 118 -19.55 -9.30 -1.90
N LYS A 119 -19.23 -8.33 -2.76
CA LYS A 119 -18.09 -7.42 -2.57
C LYS A 119 -18.59 -6.20 -1.78
N GLY A 120 -17.81 -5.75 -0.80
CA GLY A 120 -18.12 -4.54 -0.03
C GLY A 120 -16.94 -3.57 -0.03
N ALA A 121 -17.21 -2.27 0.06
CA ALA A 121 -16.19 -1.30 0.41
C ALA A 121 -15.91 -1.39 1.92
N TYR A 122 -14.65 -1.21 2.33
CA TYR A 122 -14.26 -1.14 3.74
C TYR A 122 -13.64 0.21 4.07
N VAL A 123 -13.75 0.59 5.33
CA VAL A 123 -12.94 1.63 5.96
C VAL A 123 -12.18 0.96 7.09
N LEU A 124 -10.86 0.89 6.95
CA LEU A 124 -9.99 0.36 7.96
C LEU A 124 -9.46 1.53 8.78
N LYS A 125 -9.90 1.58 10.05
CA LYS A 125 -9.46 2.61 10.98
C LYS A 125 -8.16 2.16 11.61
N LYS A 126 -7.18 3.06 11.64
CA LYS A 126 -5.96 2.85 12.42
C LYS A 126 -6.37 2.73 13.89
N VAL A 127 -6.17 1.55 14.49
CA VAL A 127 -6.27 1.39 15.94
C VAL A 127 -5.04 2.09 16.53
N LEU A 128 -5.30 3.14 17.32
CA LEU A 128 -4.27 3.94 18.00
C LEU A 128 -3.58 3.14 19.11
#